data_AF-Q5XK99-F1
#
_entry.id   AF-Q5XK99-F1
#
_cell.length_a   1.000
_cell.length_b   1.000
_cell.length_c   1.000
_cell.angle_alpha   90.00
_cell.angle_beta   90.00
_cell.angle_gamma   90.00
#
_symmetry.space_group_name_H-M   'P 1'
#
loop_
_entity.id
_entity.type
_entity.pdbx_description
1 polymer ?
#
loop_
_entity_poly.entity_id
_entity_poly.type
_entity_poly.pdbx_seq_one_letter_code
_entity_poly.pdbx_strand_id
1 'polypeptide(L)'
;MTRGCLLCIKITMFIFNLIFWLGGCGILGVGVWLAVTQGKFATLSVSFPSLSAASLFMVTGSIIMVVGFIGCLGAVTEHRCLLLTFFVILLIIFLLEMVSMALFFTYTEQFHNYAQDDLKKGLQLYNTTGNLGLTNAWDIVQTEFRCCGVKNASDWLESKDSASYLLC
;
A
#
# COMPACT_ATOMS: atom_id res chain seq x y z
N MET A 1 36.25 13.21 -21.36
CA MET A 1 35.23 12.15 -21.26
C MET A 1 34.69 11.95 -19.84
N THR A 2 35.53 11.92 -18.80
CA THR A 2 35.12 11.64 -17.40
C THR A 2 34.13 12.65 -16.80
N ARG A 3 34.24 13.94 -17.14
CA ARG A 3 33.38 15.02 -16.63
C ARG A 3 31.92 14.94 -17.12
N GLY A 4 31.71 14.54 -18.37
CA GLY A 4 30.36 14.39 -18.95
C GLY A 4 29.62 13.17 -18.39
N CYS A 5 30.33 12.07 -18.17
CA CYS A 5 29.76 10.86 -17.56
C CYS A 5 29.31 11.11 -16.10
N LEU A 6 30.14 11.79 -15.29
CA LEU A 6 29.76 12.15 -13.91
C LEU A 6 28.53 13.07 -13.86
N LEU A 7 28.44 14.04 -14.77
CA LEU A 7 27.29 14.94 -14.85
C LEU A 7 26.01 14.18 -15.24
N CYS A 8 26.11 13.26 -16.21
CA CYS A 8 25.00 12.42 -16.63
C CYS A 8 24.47 11.58 -15.45
N ILE A 9 25.36 10.88 -14.74
CA ILE A 9 24.99 10.07 -13.56
C ILE A 9 24.30 10.92 -12.49
N LYS A 10 24.83 12.12 -12.20
CA LYS A 10 24.26 13.04 -11.21
C LYS A 10 22.85 13.50 -11.60
N ILE A 11 22.66 13.91 -12.86
CA ILE A 11 21.37 14.35 -13.38
C ILE A 11 20.36 13.20 -13.37
N THR A 12 20.75 12.02 -13.87
CA THR A 12 19.89 10.82 -13.86
C THR A 12 19.48 10.44 -12.45
N MET A 13 20.43 10.44 -11.51
CA MET A 13 20.15 10.16 -10.10
C MET A 13 19.16 11.17 -9.51
N PHE A 14 19.33 12.46 -9.78
CA PHE A 14 18.42 13.49 -9.29
C PHE A 14 17.00 13.33 -9.86
N ILE A 15 16.87 13.15 -11.18
CA ILE A 15 15.57 12.99 -11.84
C ILE A 15 14.86 11.74 -11.32
N PHE A 16 15.56 10.61 -11.20
CA PHE A 16 14.98 9.38 -10.69
C PHE A 16 14.46 9.58 -9.26
N ASN A 17 15.28 10.10 -8.33
CA ASN A 17 14.85 10.35 -6.95
C ASN A 17 13.69 11.34 -6.85
N LEU A 18 13.63 12.34 -7.74
CA LEU A 18 12.51 13.29 -7.81
C LEU A 18 11.21 12.60 -8.20
N ILE A 19 11.26 11.67 -9.16
CA ILE A 19 10.09 10.87 -9.56
C ILE A 19 9.64 9.99 -8.38
N PHE A 20 10.55 9.34 -7.66
CA PHE A 20 10.20 8.56 -6.46
C PHE A 20 9.59 9.44 -5.38
N TRP A 21 10.12 10.63 -5.14
CA TRP A 21 9.57 11.56 -4.18
C TRP A 21 8.14 11.98 -4.53
N LEU A 22 7.90 12.38 -5.79
CA LEU A 22 6.57 12.73 -6.29
C LEU A 22 5.61 11.53 -6.24
N GLY A 23 6.08 10.34 -6.62
CA GLY A 23 5.33 9.10 -6.53
C GLY A 23 4.96 8.76 -5.08
N GLY A 24 5.89 8.91 -4.14
CA GLY A 24 5.67 8.74 -2.70
C GLY A 24 4.59 9.70 -2.18
N CYS A 25 4.64 10.98 -2.57
CA CYS A 25 3.59 11.95 -2.26
C CYS A 25 2.22 11.53 -2.83
N GLY A 26 2.18 11.02 -4.06
CA GLY A 26 0.97 10.51 -4.68
C GLY A 26 0.37 9.31 -3.94
N ILE A 27 1.21 8.30 -3.66
CA ILE A 27 0.83 7.09 -2.90
C ILE A 27 0.34 7.44 -1.50
N LEU A 28 1.05 8.35 -0.81
CA LEU A 28 0.64 8.85 0.50
C LEU A 28 -0.70 9.59 0.42
N GLY A 29 -0.88 10.42 -0.61
CA GLY A 29 -2.14 11.12 -0.88
C GLY A 29 -3.30 10.14 -1.08
N VAL A 30 -3.10 9.06 -1.84
CA VAL A 30 -4.09 7.97 -2.00
C VAL A 30 -4.33 7.27 -0.66
N GLY A 31 -3.29 6.98 0.12
CA GLY A 31 -3.43 6.38 1.45
C GLY A 31 -4.24 7.23 2.42
N VAL A 32 -4.00 8.56 2.45
CA VAL A 32 -4.78 9.51 3.24
C VAL A 32 -6.20 9.64 2.71
N TRP A 33 -6.38 9.71 1.39
CA TRP A 33 -7.70 9.73 0.77
C TRP A 33 -8.51 8.50 1.17
N LEU A 34 -7.92 7.30 1.10
CA LEU A 34 -8.54 6.06 1.59
C LEU A 34 -8.84 6.15 3.08
N ALA A 35 -7.91 6.61 3.90
CA ALA A 35 -8.12 6.75 5.35
C ALA A 35 -9.23 7.75 5.73
N VAL A 36 -9.45 8.80 4.91
CA VAL A 36 -10.47 9.83 5.13
C VAL A 36 -11.84 9.43 4.55
N THR A 37 -11.86 8.88 3.34
CA THR A 37 -13.10 8.40 2.69
C THR A 37 -13.66 7.14 3.37
N GLN A 38 -12.78 6.32 3.95
CA GLN A 38 -13.13 5.22 4.85
C GLN A 38 -13.07 5.64 6.32
N GLY A 39 -13.30 6.94 6.57
CA GLY A 39 -13.02 7.69 7.79
C GLY A 39 -13.25 6.97 9.11
N LYS A 40 -12.36 7.27 10.08
CA LYS A 40 -12.42 7.06 11.54
C LYS A 40 -13.46 6.01 12.00
N PHE A 41 -13.02 4.98 12.71
CA PHE A 41 -13.83 4.00 13.47
C PHE A 41 -14.03 2.59 12.87
N ALA A 42 -12.97 2.02 12.28
CA ALA A 42 -12.77 0.58 12.43
C ALA A 42 -11.28 0.28 12.59
N THR A 43 -10.81 0.44 13.82
CA THR A 43 -9.87 -0.52 14.39
C THR A 43 -10.40 -1.93 14.07
N LEU A 44 -9.93 -2.53 12.98
CA LEU A 44 -10.31 -3.88 12.52
C LEU A 44 -9.89 -4.99 13.50
N SER A 45 -9.16 -4.62 14.55
CA SER A 45 -9.03 -5.36 15.80
C SER A 45 -8.57 -4.40 16.91
N VAL A 46 -9.06 -4.60 18.13
CA VAL A 46 -8.49 -3.98 19.35
C VAL A 46 -7.04 -4.42 19.59
N SER A 47 -6.53 -5.39 18.79
CA SER A 47 -5.16 -5.90 18.88
C SER A 47 -4.20 -5.35 17.81
N PHE A 48 -4.62 -5.09 16.57
CA PHE A 48 -3.73 -4.60 15.48
C PHE A 48 -4.47 -3.75 14.42
N PRO A 49 -4.57 -2.42 14.60
CA PRO A 49 -5.12 -1.48 13.61
C PRO A 49 -4.20 -1.20 12.40
N SER A 50 -3.17 -2.02 12.18
CA SER A 50 -2.04 -1.74 11.28
C SER A 50 -2.13 -2.40 9.89
N LEU A 51 -3.12 -3.25 9.62
CA LEU A 51 -3.21 -4.07 8.39
C LEU A 51 -4.39 -3.71 7.48
N SER A 52 -4.76 -2.43 7.39
CA SER A 52 -5.68 -1.97 6.33
C SER A 52 -4.88 -1.62 5.07
N ALA A 53 -5.47 -1.81 3.89
CA ALA A 53 -4.87 -1.31 2.64
C ALA A 53 -4.48 0.17 2.75
N ALA A 54 -5.29 1.00 3.42
CA ALA A 54 -5.00 2.42 3.63
C ALA A 54 -3.72 2.65 4.47
N SER A 55 -3.52 1.87 5.54
CA SER A 55 -2.31 2.00 6.37
C SER A 55 -1.06 1.54 5.61
N LEU A 56 -1.17 0.51 4.78
CA LEU A 56 -0.08 0.07 3.89
C LEU A 56 0.31 1.17 2.91
N PHE A 57 -0.65 1.79 2.22
CA PHE A 57 -0.37 2.91 1.31
C PHE A 57 0.24 4.12 2.04
N MET A 58 -0.24 4.46 3.24
CA MET A 58 0.33 5.56 4.02
C MET A 58 1.77 5.28 4.48
N VAL A 59 2.05 4.10 5.02
CA VAL A 59 3.39 3.72 5.50
C VAL A 59 4.37 3.63 4.33
N THR A 60 4.02 2.88 3.29
CA THR A 60 4.86 2.72 2.09
C THR A 60 5.09 4.06 1.39
N GLY A 61 4.05 4.87 1.20
CA GLY A 61 4.16 6.21 0.62
C GLY A 61 5.06 7.14 1.43
N SER A 62 4.97 7.09 2.77
CA SER A 62 5.84 7.87 3.66
C SER A 62 7.31 7.45 3.54
N ILE A 63 7.58 6.15 3.51
CA ILE A 63 8.95 5.62 3.36
C ILE A 63 9.53 6.06 2.01
N ILE A 64 8.78 5.87 0.91
CA ILE A 64 9.22 6.26 -0.44
C ILE A 64 9.47 7.77 -0.51
N MET A 65 8.59 8.59 0.08
CA MET A 65 8.76 10.04 0.13
C MET A 65 10.03 10.44 0.89
N VAL A 66 10.28 9.88 2.08
CA VAL A 66 11.48 10.19 2.87
C VAL A 66 12.75 9.74 2.15
N VAL A 67 12.77 8.53 1.61
CA VAL A 67 13.92 7.99 0.87
C VAL A 67 14.20 8.81 -0.38
N GLY A 68 13.17 9.16 -1.15
CA GLY A 68 13.28 10.02 -2.33
C GLY A 68 13.81 11.42 -1.98
N PHE A 69 13.34 12.01 -0.87
CA PHE A 69 13.83 13.31 -0.40
C PHE A 69 15.31 13.26 -0.02
N ILE A 70 15.72 12.25 0.75
CA ILE A 70 17.14 12.03 1.12
C ILE A 70 17.98 11.81 -0.15
N GLY A 71 17.48 11.06 -1.13
CA GLY A 71 18.14 10.84 -2.41
C GLY A 71 18.32 12.13 -3.22
N CYS A 72 17.29 12.98 -3.30
CA CYS A 72 17.37 14.30 -3.93
C CYS A 72 18.38 15.21 -3.22
N LEU A 73 18.34 15.28 -1.89
CA LEU A 73 19.31 16.04 -1.11
C LEU A 73 20.73 15.51 -1.34
N GLY A 74 20.93 14.19 -1.32
CA GLY A 74 22.24 13.56 -1.52
C GLY A 74 22.84 13.86 -2.88
N ALA A 75 22.00 13.91 -3.91
CA ALA A 75 22.42 14.31 -5.25
C ALA A 75 22.80 15.79 -5.34
N VAL A 76 22.14 16.68 -4.59
CA VAL A 76 22.40 18.14 -4.60
C VAL A 76 23.60 18.51 -3.73
N THR A 77 23.71 17.97 -2.51
CA THR A 77 24.69 18.44 -1.51
C THR A 77 26.11 17.87 -1.71
N GLU A 78 26.31 16.92 -2.64
CA GLU A 78 27.60 16.23 -2.89
C GLU A 78 28.28 15.63 -1.63
N HIS A 79 27.57 15.57 -0.50
CA HIS A 79 28.08 14.99 0.73
C HIS A 79 28.08 13.47 0.63
N ARG A 80 29.28 12.88 0.57
CA ARG A 80 29.48 11.43 0.48
C ARG A 80 28.76 10.65 1.58
N CYS A 81 28.68 11.20 2.79
CA CYS A 81 27.98 10.55 3.91
C CYS A 81 26.47 10.40 3.65
N LEU A 82 25.83 11.41 3.05
CA LEU A 82 24.40 11.37 2.73
C LEU A 82 24.10 10.38 1.60
N LEU A 83 24.98 10.36 0.57
CA LEU A 83 24.90 9.39 -0.53
C LEU A 83 25.08 7.95 -0.04
N LEU A 84 26.02 7.73 0.88
CA LEU A 84 26.26 6.43 1.49
C LEU A 84 25.07 5.99 2.36
N THR A 85 24.49 6.91 3.12
CA THR A 85 23.28 6.65 3.92
C THR A 85 22.11 6.23 3.04
N PHE A 86 21.89 6.93 1.93
CA PHE A 86 20.88 6.56 0.94
C PHE A 86 21.10 5.15 0.39
N PHE A 87 22.34 4.82 0.01
CA PHE A 87 22.68 3.48 -0.49
C PHE A 87 22.46 2.39 0.57
N VAL A 88 22.86 2.63 1.82
CA VAL A 88 22.65 1.68 2.92
C VAL A 88 21.16 1.46 3.19
N ILE A 89 20.34 2.53 3.18
CA ILE A 89 18.90 2.41 3.34
C ILE A 89 18.28 1.57 2.21
N LEU A 90 18.66 1.83 0.95
CA LEU A 90 18.18 1.03 -0.18
C LEU A 90 18.59 -0.43 -0.08
N LEU A 91 19.83 -0.70 0.36
CA LEU A 91 20.31 -2.07 0.54
C LEU A 91 19.49 -2.80 1.62
N ILE A 92 19.18 -2.14 2.74
CA ILE A 92 18.34 -2.72 3.80
C ILE A 92 16.93 -3.00 3.28
N ILE A 93 16.31 -2.06 2.56
CA ILE A 93 14.98 -2.26 1.96
C ILE A 93 15.01 -3.45 1.01
N PHE A 94 16.02 -3.54 0.14
CA PHE A 94 16.17 -4.67 -0.78
C PHE A 94 16.28 -6.01 -0.05
N LEU A 95 17.06 -6.10 1.03
CA LEU A 95 17.16 -7.32 1.84
C LEU A 95 15.82 -7.66 2.52
N LEU A 96 15.11 -6.67 3.04
CA LEU A 96 13.77 -6.87 3.64
C LEU A 96 12.75 -7.34 2.61
N GLU A 97 12.77 -6.81 1.38
CA GLU A 97 11.91 -7.28 0.29
C GLU A 97 12.23 -8.71 -0.10
N MET A 98 13.51 -9.08 -0.22
CA MET A 98 13.92 -10.46 -0.52
C MET A 98 13.46 -11.44 0.56
N VAL A 99 13.60 -11.08 1.84
CA VAL A 99 13.11 -11.91 2.96
C VAL A 99 11.59 -12.00 2.94
N SER A 100 10.89 -10.89 2.73
CA SER A 100 9.43 -10.85 2.67
C SER A 100 8.88 -11.68 1.51
N MET A 101 9.52 -11.61 0.34
CA MET A 101 9.17 -12.39 -0.84
C MET A 101 9.38 -13.89 -0.61
N ALA A 102 10.51 -14.28 0.00
CA ALA A 102 10.77 -15.67 0.35
C ALA A 102 9.73 -16.20 1.34
N LEU A 103 9.41 -15.44 2.39
CA LEU A 103 8.36 -15.79 3.35
C LEU A 103 6.98 -15.89 2.68
N PHE A 104 6.64 -14.94 1.81
CA PHE A 104 5.38 -14.98 1.07
C PHE A 104 5.26 -16.26 0.24
N PHE A 105 6.34 -16.67 -0.43
CA PHE A 105 6.35 -17.88 -1.25
C PHE A 105 6.30 -19.18 -0.41
N THR A 106 6.92 -19.22 0.77
CA THR A 106 6.87 -20.42 1.62
C THR A 106 5.53 -20.55 2.36
N TYR A 107 4.86 -19.43 2.65
CA TYR A 107 3.63 -19.38 3.44
C TYR A 107 2.41 -18.96 2.61
N THR A 108 2.42 -19.22 1.31
CA THR A 108 1.34 -18.80 0.37
C THR A 108 -0.06 -19.16 0.86
N GLU A 109 -0.25 -20.40 1.33
CA GLU A 109 -1.55 -20.89 1.85
C GLU A 109 -2.01 -20.09 3.08
N GLN A 110 -1.08 -19.77 3.99
CA GLN A 110 -1.40 -19.00 5.19
C GLN A 110 -1.71 -17.55 4.84
N PHE A 111 -0.95 -16.95 3.93
CA PHE A 111 -1.24 -15.62 3.40
C PHE A 111 -2.59 -15.57 2.68
N HIS A 112 -2.94 -16.60 1.91
CA HIS A 112 -4.22 -16.69 1.23
C HIS A 112 -5.39 -16.73 2.23
N ASN A 113 -5.30 -17.57 3.26
CA ASN A 113 -6.32 -17.64 4.31
C ASN A 113 -6.41 -16.32 5.09
N TYR A 114 -5.28 -15.72 5.44
CA TYR A 114 -5.24 -14.43 6.14
C TYR A 114 -5.90 -13.31 5.31
N ALA A 115 -5.57 -13.23 4.01
CA ALA A 115 -6.17 -12.26 3.10
C ALA A 115 -7.68 -12.48 2.96
N GLN A 116 -8.13 -13.73 2.88
CA GLN A 116 -9.57 -14.05 2.82
C GLN A 116 -10.30 -13.66 4.09
N ASP A 117 -9.73 -13.94 5.25
CA ASP A 117 -10.33 -13.54 6.53
C ASP A 117 -10.41 -12.02 6.68
N ASP A 118 -9.40 -11.30 6.21
CA ASP A 118 -9.39 -9.83 6.21
C ASP A 118 -10.46 -9.27 5.27
N LEU A 119 -10.57 -9.81 4.05
CA LEU A 119 -11.62 -9.43 3.10
C LEU A 119 -13.02 -9.77 3.63
N LYS A 120 -13.21 -10.94 4.26
CA LYS A 120 -14.50 -11.31 4.87
C LYS A 120 -14.90 -10.37 6.00
N LYS A 121 -13.95 -9.92 6.83
CA LYS A 121 -14.20 -8.86 7.82
C LYS A 121 -14.61 -7.56 7.15
N GLY A 122 -13.95 -7.18 6.06
CA GLY A 122 -14.35 -6.02 5.25
C GLY A 122 -15.79 -6.14 4.73
N LEU A 123 -16.22 -7.33 4.30
CA LEU A 123 -17.58 -7.60 3.85
C LEU A 123 -18.62 -7.45 4.97
N GLN A 124 -18.28 -7.79 6.21
CA GLN A 124 -19.18 -7.60 7.36
C GLN A 124 -19.45 -6.12 7.72
N LEU A 125 -18.58 -5.21 7.27
CA LEU A 125 -18.76 -3.76 7.46
C LEU A 125 -19.53 -3.10 6.30
N TYR A 126 -19.93 -3.87 5.28
CA TYR A 126 -20.76 -3.39 4.17
C TYR A 126 -22.08 -2.79 4.68
N ASN A 127 -22.49 -1.66 4.10
CA ASN A 127 -23.75 -0.95 4.41
C ASN A 127 -23.94 -0.59 5.90
N THR A 128 -22.85 -0.56 6.68
CA THR A 128 -22.90 -0.14 8.10
C THR A 128 -22.79 1.38 8.19
N THR A 129 -23.48 1.99 9.17
CA THR A 129 -23.45 3.43 9.45
C THR A 129 -22.02 3.94 9.63
N GLY A 130 -21.58 4.84 8.73
CA GLY A 130 -20.22 5.40 8.72
C GLY A 130 -19.27 4.80 7.67
N ASN A 131 -19.64 3.70 7.00
CA ASN A 131 -18.76 2.97 6.06
C ASN A 131 -19.19 3.07 4.59
N LEU A 132 -19.67 4.24 4.15
CA LEU A 132 -20.16 4.44 2.78
C LEU A 132 -19.03 4.28 1.73
N GLY A 133 -17.81 4.73 2.06
CA GLY A 133 -16.65 4.61 1.18
C GLY A 133 -16.20 3.15 0.95
N LEU A 134 -16.33 2.29 1.97
CA LEU A 134 -16.04 0.87 1.87
C LEU A 134 -17.10 0.14 1.04
N THR A 135 -18.37 0.53 1.20
CA THR A 135 -19.50 0.00 0.43
C THR A 135 -19.32 0.29 -1.06
N ASN A 136 -19.02 1.55 -1.41
CA ASN A 136 -18.77 1.94 -2.80
C ASN A 136 -17.52 1.24 -3.40
N ALA A 137 -16.48 1.02 -2.60
CA ALA A 137 -15.31 0.28 -3.06
C ALA A 137 -15.64 -1.19 -3.38
N TRP A 138 -16.45 -1.84 -2.53
CA TRP A 138 -16.94 -3.19 -2.79
C TRP A 138 -17.81 -3.27 -4.04
N ASP A 139 -18.72 -2.32 -4.23
CA ASP A 139 -19.58 -2.27 -5.42
C ASP A 139 -18.74 -2.10 -6.70
N ILE A 140 -17.76 -1.19 -6.70
CA ILE A 140 -16.85 -0.98 -7.84
C ILE A 140 -16.05 -2.26 -8.14
N VAL A 141 -15.44 -2.89 -7.13
CA VAL A 141 -14.65 -4.11 -7.33
C VAL A 141 -15.52 -5.23 -7.89
N GLN A 142 -16.70 -5.46 -7.31
CA GLN A 142 -17.57 -6.56 -7.76
C GLN A 142 -18.16 -6.31 -9.15
N THR A 143 -18.51 -5.07 -9.48
CA THR A 143 -19.03 -4.72 -10.82
C THR A 143 -17.94 -4.75 -11.90
N GLU A 144 -16.75 -4.22 -11.61
CA GLU A 144 -15.65 -4.17 -12.59
C GLU A 144 -15.06 -5.56 -12.85
N PHE A 145 -14.84 -6.35 -11.80
CA PHE A 145 -14.28 -7.70 -11.92
C PHE A 145 -15.34 -8.78 -12.16
N ARG A 146 -16.63 -8.41 -12.19
CA ARG A 146 -17.78 -9.31 -12.35
C ARG A 146 -17.69 -10.51 -11.39
N CYS A 147 -17.37 -10.23 -10.14
CA CYS A 147 -17.22 -11.22 -9.09
C CYS A 147 -18.16 -10.87 -7.92
N CYS A 148 -18.43 -11.86 -7.06
CA CYS A 148 -19.31 -11.67 -5.93
C CYS A 148 -18.79 -12.39 -4.69
N GLY A 149 -18.68 -11.64 -3.58
CA GLY A 149 -18.10 -12.14 -2.34
C GLY A 149 -16.58 -12.33 -2.41
N VAL A 150 -16.01 -13.04 -1.44
CA VAL A 150 -14.56 -13.27 -1.35
C VAL A 150 -14.18 -14.58 -2.03
N LYS A 151 -14.90 -15.65 -1.70
CA LYS A 151 -14.83 -16.96 -2.35
C LYS A 151 -16.03 -17.21 -3.24
N ASN A 152 -17.23 -16.87 -2.76
CA ASN A 152 -18.50 -17.13 -3.42
C ASN A 152 -19.57 -16.14 -2.96
N ALA A 153 -20.66 -16.05 -3.73
CA ALA A 153 -21.82 -15.23 -3.36
C ALA A 153 -22.42 -15.59 -2.00
N SER A 154 -22.27 -16.84 -1.55
CA SER A 154 -22.70 -17.28 -0.22
C SER A 154 -22.03 -16.52 0.93
N ASP A 155 -20.89 -15.87 0.72
CA ASP A 155 -20.24 -15.05 1.75
C ASP A 155 -21.12 -13.85 2.19
N TRP A 156 -22.06 -13.41 1.35
CA TRP A 156 -23.05 -12.39 1.69
C TRP A 156 -24.12 -12.87 2.67
N LEU A 157 -24.38 -14.18 2.74
CA LEU A 157 -25.32 -14.75 3.71
C LEU A 157 -24.74 -14.69 5.13
N GLU A 158 -23.42 -14.72 5.26
CA GLU A 158 -22.70 -14.57 6.53
C GLU A 158 -22.52 -13.09 6.94
N SER A 159 -22.84 -12.14 6.04
CA SER A 159 -22.76 -10.71 6.31
C SER A 159 -24.13 -10.15 6.76
N LYS A 160 -24.13 -8.94 7.31
CA LYS A 160 -25.37 -8.26 7.78
C LYS A 160 -26.32 -7.86 6.64
N ASP A 161 -25.89 -8.01 5.39
CA ASP A 161 -26.65 -7.61 4.21
C ASP A 161 -26.92 -8.80 3.29
N SER A 162 -27.78 -9.71 3.76
CA SER A 162 -28.17 -10.89 2.97
C SER A 162 -28.97 -10.55 1.71
N ALA A 163 -29.40 -9.28 1.53
CA ALA A 163 -30.04 -8.83 0.29
C ALA A 163 -29.03 -8.75 -0.86
N SER A 164 -27.76 -8.42 -0.58
CA SER A 164 -26.69 -8.38 -1.59
C SER A 164 -26.41 -9.73 -2.24
N TYR A 165 -26.73 -10.86 -1.58
CA TYR A 165 -26.70 -12.19 -2.19
C TYR A 165 -27.61 -12.30 -3.43
N LEU A 166 -28.77 -11.64 -3.41
CA LEU A 166 -29.74 -11.69 -4.51
C LEU A 166 -29.36 -10.77 -5.68
N LEU A 167 -28.45 -9.81 -5.46
CA LEU A 167 -28.01 -8.85 -6.46
C LEU A 167 -26.79 -9.31 -7.28
N CYS A 168 -26.13 -10.40 -6.90
CA CYS A 168 -24.82 -10.81 -7.42
C CYS A 168 -24.75 -11.53 -8.79
#